data_AF-A0A561Q0P7-F1
#
_entry.id   AF-A0A561Q0P7-F1
#
_cell.length_a   1.000
_cell.length_b   1.000
_cell.length_c   1.000
_cell.angle_alpha   90.00
_cell.angle_beta   90.00
_cell.angle_gamma   90.00
#
_symmetry.space_group_name_H-M   'P 1'
#
loop_
_entity.id
_entity.type
_entity.pdbx_description
1 polymer ?
#
loop_
_entity_poly.entity_id
_entity_poly.type
_entity_poly.pdbx_seq_one_letter_code
_entity_poly.pdbx_strand_id
1 'polypeptide(L)'
;MFPGMSADEGTRLFERIGATAIANQAILKCTVAGVPLTVDNVILFVGDFVDPEQPATLGLIERINSAIEEVIDCRGLISRLSSIAPDAANDD
;
A
#
# COMPACT_ATOMS: atom_id res chain seq x y z
N MET A 1 14.92 -16.86 -12.44
CA MET A 1 14.80 -17.71 -11.23
C MET A 1 16.05 -17.49 -10.41
N PHE A 2 15.93 -17.11 -9.14
CA PHE A 2 17.10 -16.87 -8.28
C PHE A 2 17.74 -18.22 -7.86
N PRO A 3 19.07 -18.38 -7.91
CA PRO A 3 19.73 -19.64 -7.53
C PRO A 3 19.42 -19.99 -6.07
N GLY A 4 18.93 -21.21 -5.83
CA GLY A 4 18.64 -21.72 -4.48
C GLY A 4 17.25 -21.36 -3.93
N MET A 5 16.41 -20.64 -4.67
CA MET A 5 15.04 -20.34 -4.29
C MET A 5 14.07 -21.38 -4.85
N SER A 6 13.22 -21.94 -4.00
CA SER A 6 12.13 -22.81 -4.45
C SER A 6 11.09 -22.02 -5.26
N ALA A 7 10.32 -22.72 -6.11
CA ALA A 7 9.26 -22.08 -6.88
C ALA A 7 8.23 -21.37 -5.97
N ASP A 8 7.87 -21.99 -4.85
CA ASP A 8 6.91 -21.45 -3.89
C ASP A 8 7.44 -20.20 -3.18
N GLU A 9 8.71 -20.18 -2.79
CA GLU A 9 9.36 -18.98 -2.24
C GLU A 9 9.41 -17.85 -3.27
N GLY A 10 9.67 -18.19 -4.53
CA GLY A 10 9.63 -17.25 -5.65
C GLY A 10 8.27 -16.61 -5.82
N THR A 11 7.21 -17.41 -5.84
CA THR A 11 5.82 -16.94 -5.92
C THR A 11 5.47 -16.05 -4.74
N ARG A 12 5.77 -16.48 -3.50
CA ARG A 12 5.50 -15.68 -2.30
C ARG A 12 6.22 -14.34 -2.29
N LEU A 13 7.48 -14.32 -2.76
CA LEU A 13 8.25 -13.09 -2.86
C LEU A 13 7.69 -12.16 -3.93
N PHE A 14 7.33 -12.72 -5.09
CA PHE A 14 6.71 -11.98 -6.18
C PHE A 14 5.37 -11.37 -5.75
N GLU A 15 4.50 -12.14 -5.10
CA GLU A 15 3.23 -11.65 -4.55
C GLU A 15 3.45 -10.51 -3.55
N ARG A 16 4.45 -10.63 -2.67
CA ARG A 16 4.76 -9.59 -1.68
C ARG A 16 5.22 -8.30 -2.35
N ILE A 17 6.21 -8.38 -3.25
CA ILE A 17 6.75 -7.20 -3.94
C ILE A 17 5.69 -6.58 -4.84
N GLY A 18 4.96 -7.42 -5.59
CA GLY A 18 3.88 -7.00 -6.47
C GLY A 18 2.79 -6.27 -5.69
N ALA A 19 2.35 -6.83 -4.56
CA ALA A 19 1.35 -6.21 -3.71
C ALA A 19 1.77 -4.80 -3.25
N THR A 20 2.98 -4.66 -2.72
CA THR A 20 3.50 -3.36 -2.28
C THR A 20 3.62 -2.37 -3.44
N ALA A 21 4.10 -2.81 -4.60
CA ALA A 21 4.23 -1.94 -5.77
C ALA A 21 2.87 -1.44 -6.27
N ILE A 22 1.87 -2.32 -6.32
CA ILE A 22 0.50 -2.00 -6.74
C ILE A 22 -0.15 -1.05 -5.73
N ALA A 23 -0.05 -1.35 -4.43
CA ALA A 23 -0.56 -0.49 -3.36
C ALA A 23 0.04 0.93 -3.46
N ASN A 24 1.36 1.04 -3.60
CA ASN A 24 2.04 2.32 -3.75
C ASN A 24 1.53 3.10 -4.98
N GLN A 25 1.33 2.42 -6.11
CA GLN A 25 0.80 3.08 -7.30
C GLN A 25 -0.64 3.54 -7.13
N ALA A 26 -1.49 2.72 -6.52
CA ALA A 26 -2.88 3.08 -6.24
C ALA A 26 -2.96 4.31 -5.30
N ILE A 27 -2.12 4.36 -4.26
CA ILE A 27 -1.99 5.49 -3.33
C ILE A 27 -1.52 6.77 -4.05
N LEU A 28 -0.53 6.65 -4.94
CA LEU A 28 -0.07 7.77 -5.76
C LEU A 28 -1.16 8.29 -6.68
N LYS A 29 -1.90 7.38 -7.35
CA LYS A 29 -3.04 7.75 -8.20
C LYS A 29 -4.12 8.48 -7.41
N CYS A 30 -4.47 8.00 -6.21
CA CYS A 30 -5.40 8.73 -5.33
C CYS A 30 -4.92 10.16 -5.05
N THR A 31 -3.63 10.30 -4.74
CA THR A 31 -3.02 11.61 -4.42
C THR A 31 -3.08 12.55 -5.62
N VAL A 32 -2.73 12.07 -6.81
CA VAL A 32 -2.78 12.85 -8.06
C VAL A 32 -4.22 13.20 -8.46
N ALA A 33 -5.17 12.30 -8.24
CA ALA A 33 -6.59 12.52 -8.52
C ALA A 33 -7.27 13.46 -7.50
N GLY A 34 -6.59 13.83 -6.41
CA GLY A 34 -7.15 14.67 -5.35
C GLY A 34 -8.24 13.99 -4.54
N VAL A 35 -8.30 12.65 -4.53
CA VAL A 35 -9.27 11.90 -3.73
C VAL A 35 -8.70 11.59 -2.35
N PRO A 36 -9.54 11.51 -1.30
CA PRO A 36 -9.08 11.14 0.03
C PRO A 36 -8.39 9.77 0.03
N LEU A 37 -7.23 9.67 0.68
CA LEU A 37 -6.53 8.40 0.88
C LEU A 37 -7.23 7.57 1.96
N THR A 38 -8.21 6.78 1.54
CA THR A 38 -8.89 5.73 2.32
C THR A 38 -8.72 4.39 1.61
N VAL A 39 -8.85 3.28 2.33
CA VAL A 39 -8.74 1.93 1.75
C VAL A 39 -9.68 1.78 0.55
N ASP A 40 -10.96 2.16 0.72
CA ASP A 40 -11.98 2.08 -0.33
C ASP A 40 -11.59 2.85 -1.60
N ASN A 41 -11.07 4.07 -1.45
CA ASN A 41 -10.68 4.88 -2.60
C ASN A 41 -9.43 4.33 -3.30
N VAL A 42 -8.48 3.78 -2.54
CA VAL A 42 -7.26 3.20 -3.10
C VAL A 42 -7.57 1.91 -3.86
N ILE A 43 -8.47 1.07 -3.35
CA ILE A 43 -8.91 -0.17 -4.01
C ILE A 43 -9.44 0.10 -5.42
N LEU A 44 -10.13 1.22 -5.66
CA LEU A 44 -10.62 1.58 -7.00
C LEU A 44 -9.49 1.66 -8.05
N PHE A 45 -8.30 2.10 -7.65
CA PHE A 45 -7.13 2.19 -8.54
C PHE A 45 -6.31 0.90 -8.61
N VAL A 46 -6.56 -0.08 -7.72
CA VAL A 46 -5.93 -1.41 -7.78
C VAL A 46 -6.42 -2.18 -9.00
N GLY A 47 -7.69 -1.98 -9.41
CA GLY A 47 -8.29 -2.62 -10.58
C GLY A 47 -7.55 -2.35 -11.90
N ASP A 48 -6.74 -1.29 -11.98
CA ASP A 48 -5.90 -1.02 -13.15
C ASP A 48 -4.74 -2.02 -13.31
N PHE A 49 -4.42 -2.77 -12.26
CA PHE A 49 -3.26 -3.66 -12.20
C PHE A 49 -3.65 -5.14 -12.00
N VAL A 50 -4.81 -5.39 -11.39
CA VAL A 50 -5.27 -6.72 -11.01
C VAL A 50 -6.74 -6.86 -11.34
N ASP A 51 -7.07 -7.95 -12.03
CA ASP A 51 -8.45 -8.33 -12.31
C ASP A 51 -9.00 -9.18 -11.14
N PRO A 52 -9.95 -8.65 -10.34
CA PRO A 52 -10.48 -9.35 -9.18
C PRO A 52 -11.34 -10.57 -9.52
N GLU A 53 -11.77 -10.72 -10.77
CA GLU A 53 -12.54 -11.89 -11.21
C GLU A 53 -11.65 -13.10 -11.48
N GLN A 54 -10.32 -12.92 -11.55
CA GLN A 54 -9.38 -14.01 -11.73
C GLN A 54 -9.03 -14.68 -10.39
N PRO A 55 -9.41 -15.95 -10.17
CA PRO A 55 -9.19 -16.62 -8.87
C PRO A 55 -7.72 -16.69 -8.46
N ALA A 56 -6.81 -16.71 -9.44
CA ALA A 56 -5.36 -16.71 -9.22
C ALA A 56 -4.84 -15.42 -8.54
N THR A 57 -5.63 -14.35 -8.52
CA THR A 57 -5.24 -13.06 -7.95
C THR A 57 -5.71 -12.84 -6.51
N LEU A 58 -6.55 -13.73 -5.96
CA LEU A 58 -7.13 -13.57 -4.62
C LEU A 58 -6.05 -13.37 -3.54
N GLY A 59 -5.02 -14.22 -3.52
CA GLY A 59 -3.91 -14.10 -2.56
C GLY A 59 -3.06 -12.84 -2.77
N LEU A 60 -3.00 -12.30 -3.99
CA LEU A 60 -2.34 -11.03 -4.28
C LEU A 60 -3.19 -9.85 -3.78
N ILE A 61 -4.50 -9.89 -3.99
CA ILE A 61 -5.45 -8.84 -3.56
C ILE A 61 -5.45 -8.70 -2.03
N GLU A 62 -5.47 -9.80 -1.29
CA GLU A 62 -5.37 -9.77 0.17
C GLU A 62 -4.09 -9.04 0.63
N ARG A 63 -2.95 -9.35 0.02
CA ARG A 63 -1.68 -8.69 0.33
C ARG A 63 -1.66 -7.22 -0.08
N ILE A 64 -2.33 -6.85 -1.17
CA ILE A 64 -2.48 -5.45 -1.58
C ILE A 64 -3.26 -4.69 -0.52
N ASN A 65 -4.38 -5.23 -0.05
CA ASN A 65 -5.19 -4.60 1.00
C ASN A 65 -4.38 -4.39 2.27
N SER A 66 -3.65 -5.40 2.74
CA SER A 66 -2.76 -5.25 3.90
C SER A 66 -1.68 -4.18 3.68
N ALA A 67 -1.06 -4.13 2.50
CA ALA A 67 -0.06 -3.11 2.19
C ALA A 67 -0.64 -1.69 2.15
N ILE A 68 -1.89 -1.53 1.68
CA ILE A 68 -2.60 -0.24 1.70
C ILE A 68 -2.86 0.20 3.14
N GLU A 69 -3.40 -0.71 3.96
CA GLU A 69 -3.68 -0.46 5.38
C GLU A 69 -2.41 -0.03 6.13
N GLU A 70 -1.31 -0.75 5.97
CA GLU A 70 -0.02 -0.42 6.59
C GLU A 70 0.41 1.03 6.28
N VAL A 71 0.31 1.45 5.01
CA VAL A 71 0.73 2.80 4.59
C VAL A 71 -0.23 3.88 5.12
N ILE A 72 -1.55 3.62 5.09
CA ILE A 72 -2.55 4.57 5.59
C ILE A 72 -2.43 4.73 7.11
N ASP A 73 -2.23 3.63 7.85
CA ASP A 73 -2.05 3.65 9.30
C ASP A 73 -0.76 4.38 9.69
N CYS A 74 0.34 4.14 8.97
CA CYS A 74 1.57 4.91 9.13
C CYS A 74 1.33 6.42 8.89
N ARG A 75 0.56 6.80 7.87
CA ARG A 75 0.18 8.20 7.64
C ARG A 75 -0.62 8.77 8.81
N GLY A 76 -1.57 8.01 9.34
CA GLY A 76 -2.36 8.39 10.52
C GLY A 76 -1.50 8.55 11.78
N LEU A 77 -0.48 7.72 11.96
CA LEU A 77 0.50 7.85 13.04
C LEU A 77 1.37 9.10 12.86
N ILE A 78 1.92 9.34 11.66
CA ILE A 78 2.74 10.52 11.36
C ILE A 78 1.94 11.81 11.61
N SER A 79 0.69 11.87 11.14
CA SER A 79 -0.18 13.04 11.35
C SER A 79 -0.43 13.33 12.83
N ARG A 80 -0.58 12.28 13.66
CA ARG A 80 -0.74 12.43 15.11
C ARG A 80 0.55 12.93 15.76
N LEU A 81 1.70 12.37 15.38
CA LEU A 81 3.01 12.80 15.91
C LEU A 81 3.32 14.26 15.54
N SER A 82 3.01 14.71 14.32
CA SER A 82 3.20 16.11 13.92
C SER A 82 2.32 17.08 14.71
N SER A 83 1.13 16.64 15.16
CA SER A 83 0.25 17.49 15.98
C SER A 83 0.69 17.61 17.45
N ILE A 84 1.61 16.77 17.92
CA ILE A 84 2.14 16.78 19.30
C ILE A 84 3.38 17.70 19.43
N ALA A 85 3.95 18.15 18.31
CA ALA A 85 5.11 19.05 18.30
C ALA A 85 4.84 20.53 17.92
N PRO A 86 3.82 21.27 18.45
CA PRO A 86 3.68 22.69 18.10
C PRO A 86 4.60 23.68 18.86
N ASP A 87 5.11 23.40 20.06
CA ASP A 87 5.63 24.47 20.96
C ASP A 87 7.07 24.28 21.45
N ALA A 88 8.06 24.24 20.57
CA ALA A 88 9.48 24.28 20.97
C ALA A 88 10.32 25.32 20.21
N ALA A 89 9.69 26.32 19.59
CA ALA A 89 10.39 27.30 18.73
C ALA A 89 9.84 28.73 18.84
N ASN A 90 9.48 29.18 20.04
CA ASN A 90 9.25 30.61 20.31
C ASN A 90 9.45 30.89 21.81
N ASP A 91 10.71 30.90 22.22
CA ASP A 91 11.18 31.66 23.39
C ASP A 91 12.50 32.30 22.94
N ASP A 92 12.41 33.50 22.37
CA ASP A 92 13.45 34.55 22.32
C ASP A 92 12.84 35.88 21.83
#